data_AF-A0A847UL78-F1
#
_entry.id   AF-A0A847UL78-F1
#
_cell.length_a   1.000
_cell.length_b   1.000
_cell.length_c   1.000
_cell.angle_alpha   90.00
_cell.angle_beta   90.00
_cell.angle_gamma   90.00
#
_symmetry.space_group_name_H-M   'P 1'
#
loop_
_entity.id
_entity.type
_entity.pdbx_description
1 polymer ?
#
loop_
_entity_poly.entity_id
_entity_poly.type
_entity_poly.pdbx_seq_one_letter_code
_entity_poly.pdbx_strand_id
1 'polypeptide(L)'
;MTEGSGGFEGIMGLGQEEMGLVAARDTERLSGVLLARESAIQRFLASDAARRDEEFLDKLARISAMNGQLQREVRALHQSLKEELLKLRSENRRMGGYRNGALITPLSSRRIMSRRG
;
A
#
# COMPACT_ATOMS: atom_id res chain seq x y z
N MET A 1 37.43 23.07 -3.84
CA MET A 1 36.68 22.20 -4.78
C MET A 1 35.89 21.17 -3.97
N THR A 2 34.82 21.59 -3.27
CA THR A 2 34.01 20.72 -2.38
C THR A 2 32.51 21.06 -2.41
N GLU A 3 32.06 21.95 -3.29
CA GLU A 3 30.67 22.47 -3.25
C GLU A 3 29.62 21.51 -3.83
N GLY A 4 30.02 20.54 -4.67
CA GLY A 4 29.08 19.60 -5.30
C GLY A 4 28.43 18.58 -4.34
N SER A 5 29.15 18.16 -3.29
CA SER A 5 28.65 17.15 -2.32
C SER A 5 27.57 17.71 -1.42
N GLY A 6 27.70 18.98 -1.02
CA GLY A 6 26.74 19.63 -0.11
C GLY A 6 25.37 19.90 -0.75
N GLY A 7 25.32 20.10 -2.08
CA GLY A 7 24.07 20.33 -2.80
C GLY A 7 23.17 19.08 -2.89
N PHE A 8 23.75 17.93 -3.21
CA PHE A 8 23.01 16.67 -3.29
C PHE A 8 22.56 16.17 -1.91
N GLU A 9 23.43 16.23 -0.90
CA GLU A 9 23.07 15.86 0.48
C GLU A 9 21.93 16.74 1.03
N GLY A 10 21.93 18.05 0.71
CA GLY A 10 20.85 18.96 1.07
C GLY A 10 19.50 18.58 0.42
N ILE A 11 19.49 18.16 -0.84
CA ILE A 11 18.27 17.68 -1.54
C ILE A 11 17.73 16.40 -0.88
N MET A 12 18.62 15.49 -0.50
CA MET A 12 18.24 14.24 0.16
C MET A 12 17.68 14.49 1.57
N GLY A 13 18.27 15.41 2.34
CA GLY A 13 17.76 15.81 3.65
C GLY A 13 16.33 16.34 3.60
N LEU A 14 16.02 17.20 2.62
CA LEU A 14 14.66 17.72 2.41
C LEU A 14 13.67 16.61 2.02
N GLY A 15 14.10 15.64 1.19
CA GLY A 15 13.26 14.49 0.85
C GLY A 15 12.96 13.57 2.06
N GLN A 16 13.89 13.47 3.01
CA GLN A 16 13.67 12.73 4.24
C GLN A 16 12.65 13.42 5.15
N GLU A 17 12.70 14.75 5.22
CA GLU A 17 11.73 15.56 5.94
C GLU A 17 10.32 15.46 5.33
N GLU A 18 10.20 15.51 4.00
CA GLU A 18 8.93 15.29 3.29
C GLU A 18 8.29 13.95 3.67
N MET A 19 9.07 12.85 3.68
CA MET A 19 8.57 11.53 4.07
C MET A 19 8.05 11.52 5.51
N GLY A 20 8.73 12.21 6.44
CA GLY A 20 8.27 12.37 7.81
C GLY A 20 6.94 13.13 7.91
N LEU A 21 6.80 14.21 7.14
CA LEU A 21 5.57 15.03 7.10
C LEU A 21 4.40 14.30 6.45
N VAL A 22 4.65 13.49 5.41
CA VAL A 22 3.63 12.62 4.80
C VAL A 22 3.16 11.56 5.80
N ALA A 23 4.08 10.92 6.53
CA ALA A 23 3.73 9.95 7.58
C ALA A 23 2.91 10.61 8.72
N ALA A 24 3.24 11.86 9.06
CA ALA A 24 2.54 12.66 10.06
C ALA A 24 1.22 13.30 9.55
N ARG A 25 0.94 13.23 8.24
CA ARG A 25 -0.20 13.90 7.57
C ARG A 25 -0.23 15.43 7.75
N ASP A 26 0.93 16.04 7.94
CA ASP A 26 1.08 17.49 8.09
C ASP A 26 1.22 18.14 6.72
N THR A 27 0.09 18.44 6.08
CA THR A 27 0.07 19.00 4.72
C THR A 27 0.45 20.48 4.67
N GLU A 28 0.29 21.21 5.78
CA GLU A 28 0.66 22.63 5.83
C GLU A 28 2.16 22.79 5.68
N ARG A 29 2.95 22.07 6.50
CA ARG A 29 4.41 22.13 6.44
C ARG A 29 4.98 21.44 5.20
N LEU A 30 4.32 20.40 4.71
CA LEU A 30 4.75 19.66 3.53
C LEU A 30 4.90 20.57 2.30
N SER A 31 3.99 21.53 2.12
CA SER A 31 4.03 22.46 0.98
C SER A 31 5.31 23.30 0.92
N GLY A 32 5.79 23.77 2.08
CA GLY A 32 7.01 24.58 2.17
C GLY A 32 8.27 23.77 1.90
N VAL A 33 8.34 22.53 2.41
CA VAL A 33 9.50 21.64 2.20
C VAL A 33 9.59 21.21 0.73
N LEU A 34 8.46 20.93 0.08
CA LEU A 34 8.40 20.60 -1.35
C LEU A 34 8.97 21.73 -2.23
N LEU A 35 8.58 22.98 -1.98
CA LEU A 35 9.09 24.14 -2.73
C LEU A 35 10.59 24.36 -2.49
N ALA A 36 11.05 24.19 -1.25
CA ALA A 36 12.47 24.30 -0.91
C ALA A 36 13.31 23.24 -1.64
N ARG A 37 12.81 22.00 -1.71
CA ARG A 37 13.48 20.90 -2.40
C ARG A 37 13.49 21.11 -3.91
N GLU A 38 12.40 21.59 -4.50
CA GLU A 38 12.34 21.95 -5.92
C GLU A 38 13.41 22.99 -6.28
N SER A 39 13.52 24.07 -5.50
CA SER A 39 14.54 25.10 -5.69
C SER A 39 15.97 24.57 -5.55
N ALA A 40 16.21 23.65 -4.61
CA ALA A 40 17.51 23.02 -4.43
C ALA A 40 17.88 22.11 -5.63
N ILE A 41 16.92 21.33 -6.13
CA ILE A 41 17.07 20.50 -7.33
C ILE A 41 17.39 21.38 -8.53
N GLN A 42 16.65 22.46 -8.77
CA GLN A 42 16.92 23.36 -9.90
C GLN A 42 18.32 23.97 -9.85
N ARG A 43 18.80 24.36 -8.65
CA ARG A 43 20.16 24.90 -8.48
C ARG A 43 21.24 23.84 -8.70
N PHE A 44 21.05 22.64 -8.15
CA PHE A 44 21.92 21.49 -8.40
C PHE A 44 21.91 21.09 -9.88
N LEU A 45 20.76 21.25 -10.55
CA LEU A 45 20.57 21.04 -11.97
C LEU A 45 21.11 22.20 -12.85
N ALA A 46 21.40 23.37 -12.29
CA ALA A 46 22.09 24.43 -13.00
C ALA A 46 23.63 24.31 -12.91
N SER A 47 24.15 23.72 -11.82
CA SER A 47 25.59 23.73 -11.50
C SER A 47 26.45 22.63 -12.14
N ASP A 48 25.87 21.62 -12.79
CA ASP A 48 26.49 20.29 -12.92
C ASP A 48 26.35 19.60 -14.31
N ALA A 49 26.32 20.37 -15.40
CA ALA A 49 26.03 19.85 -16.75
C ALA A 49 27.00 18.78 -17.31
N ALA A 50 28.13 18.49 -16.66
CA ALA A 50 29.12 17.49 -17.12
C ALA A 50 29.32 16.28 -16.18
N ARG A 51 28.74 16.28 -14.97
CA ARG A 51 28.92 15.22 -13.95
C ARG A 51 27.71 14.27 -13.83
N ARG A 52 26.63 14.56 -14.56
CA ARG A 52 25.29 14.00 -14.31
C ARG A 52 24.98 12.65 -14.91
N ASP A 53 25.68 12.20 -15.94
CA ASP A 53 25.23 10.99 -16.65
C ASP A 53 25.39 9.72 -15.81
N GLU A 54 26.48 9.57 -15.06
CA GLU A 54 26.75 8.36 -14.29
C GLU A 54 25.86 8.23 -13.04
N GLU A 55 25.68 9.31 -12.29
CA GLU A 55 24.76 9.31 -11.15
C GLU A 55 23.29 9.19 -11.57
N PHE A 56 22.93 9.78 -12.72
CA PHE A 56 21.57 9.67 -13.25
C PHE A 56 21.25 8.24 -13.68
N LEU A 57 22.19 7.55 -14.31
CA LEU A 57 22.05 6.13 -14.66
C LEU A 57 21.96 5.24 -13.40
N ASP A 58 22.74 5.50 -12.35
CA ASP A 58 22.65 4.74 -11.09
C ASP A 58 21.30 4.96 -10.38
N LYS A 59 20.80 6.21 -10.38
CA LYS A 59 19.48 6.56 -9.84
C LYS A 59 18.35 5.88 -10.63
N LEU A 60 18.45 5.82 -11.96
CA LEU A 60 17.49 5.10 -12.82
C LEU A 60 17.50 3.59 -12.56
N ALA A 61 18.68 2.99 -12.36
CA ALA A 61 18.81 1.57 -12.04
C ALA A 61 18.12 1.23 -10.70
N ARG A 62 18.28 2.07 -9.68
CA ARG A 62 17.62 1.90 -8.37
C ARG A 62 16.10 2.01 -8.47
N ILE A 63 15.58 2.96 -9.24
CA ILE A 63 14.14 3.11 -9.49
C ILE A 63 13.57 1.87 -10.18
N SER A 64 14.28 1.33 -11.17
CA SER A 64 13.88 0.09 -11.86
C SER A 64 13.79 -1.11 -10.89
N ALA A 65 14.80 -1.27 -10.03
CA ALA A 65 14.82 -2.35 -9.04
C ALA A 65 13.66 -2.22 -8.02
N MET A 66 13.40 -1.00 -7.55
CA MET A 66 12.30 -0.70 -6.63
C MET A 66 10.92 -0.97 -7.27
N ASN A 67 10.73 -0.60 -8.53
CA ASN A 67 9.51 -0.92 -9.28
C ASN A 67 9.30 -2.44 -9.42
N GLY A 68 10.38 -3.19 -9.61
CA GLY A 68 10.33 -4.65 -9.63
C GLY A 68 9.90 -5.25 -8.28
N GLN A 69 10.32 -4.66 -7.16
CA GLN A 69 9.87 -5.05 -5.82
C GLN A 69 8.39 -4.74 -5.60
N LEU A 70 7.95 -3.53 -5.91
CA LEU A 70 6.55 -3.09 -5.85
C LEU A 70 5.63 -4.01 -6.66
N GLN A 71 6.02 -4.38 -7.87
CA GLN A 71 5.24 -5.32 -8.70
C GLN A 71 5.10 -6.70 -8.06
N ARG A 72 6.15 -7.21 -7.39
CA ARG A 72 6.07 -8.48 -6.67
C ARG A 72 5.12 -8.40 -5.49
N GLU A 73 5.20 -7.33 -4.71
CA GLU A 73 4.30 -7.12 -3.56
C GLU A 73 2.84 -6.98 -3.99
N VAL A 74 2.56 -6.24 -5.06
CA VAL A 74 1.20 -6.13 -5.63
C VAL A 74 0.66 -7.49 -6.06
N ARG A 75 1.48 -8.33 -6.70
CA ARG A 75 1.07 -9.69 -7.09
C ARG A 75 0.79 -10.58 -5.87
N ALA A 76 1.62 -10.49 -4.83
CA ALA A 76 1.43 -11.24 -3.59
C ALA A 76 0.13 -10.80 -2.88
N LEU A 77 -0.11 -9.50 -2.78
CA LEU A 77 -1.34 -8.94 -2.19
C LEU A 77 -2.57 -9.38 -2.99
N HIS A 78 -2.52 -9.32 -4.31
CA HIS A 78 -3.62 -9.75 -5.17
C HIS A 78 -3.96 -11.24 -4.98
N GLN A 79 -2.93 -12.09 -4.86
CA GLN A 79 -3.11 -13.52 -4.60
C GLN A 79 -3.74 -13.77 -3.22
N SER A 80 -3.28 -13.05 -2.19
CA SER A 80 -3.85 -13.13 -0.83
C SER A 80 -5.34 -12.72 -0.82
N LEU A 81 -5.70 -11.60 -1.47
CA LEU A 81 -7.09 -11.16 -1.58
C LEU A 81 -7.97 -12.18 -2.32
N LYS A 82 -7.44 -12.81 -3.37
CA LYS A 82 -8.16 -13.87 -4.10
C LYS A 82 -8.45 -15.07 -3.21
N GLU A 83 -7.48 -15.48 -2.39
CA GLU A 83 -7.65 -16.58 -1.44
C GLU A 83 -8.67 -16.25 -0.35
N GLU A 84 -8.64 -15.02 0.18
CA GLU A 84 -9.64 -14.54 1.16
C GLU A 84 -11.05 -14.51 0.56
N LEU A 85 -11.21 -14.00 -0.66
CA LEU A 85 -12.50 -14.02 -1.36
C LEU A 85 -13.02 -15.45 -1.57
N LEU A 86 -12.14 -16.39 -1.89
CA LEU A 86 -12.53 -17.81 -2.03
C LEU A 86 -12.93 -18.41 -0.69
N LYS A 87 -12.22 -18.11 0.40
CA LYS A 87 -12.58 -18.51 1.77
C LYS A 87 -13.94 -17.93 2.19
N LEU A 88 -14.16 -16.64 1.99
CA LEU A 88 -15.44 -15.99 2.30
C LEU A 88 -16.58 -16.58 1.48
N ARG A 89 -16.34 -16.91 0.20
CA ARG A 89 -17.34 -17.56 -0.64
C ARG A 89 -17.66 -18.98 -0.18
N SER A 90 -16.65 -19.77 0.23
CA SER A 90 -16.88 -21.11 0.76
C SER A 90 -17.59 -21.06 2.11
N GLU A 91 -17.26 -20.10 2.96
CA GLU A 91 -17.92 -19.89 4.25
C GLU A 91 -19.37 -19.44 4.09
N ASN A 92 -19.66 -18.51 3.18
CA ASN A 92 -21.03 -18.13 2.83
C ASN A 92 -21.86 -19.31 2.30
N ARG A 93 -21.26 -20.17 1.45
CA ARG A 93 -21.94 -21.40 1.00
C ARG A 93 -22.21 -22.33 2.19
N ARG A 94 -21.25 -22.50 3.10
CA ARG A 94 -21.40 -23.34 4.29
C ARG A 94 -22.49 -22.81 5.23
N MET A 95 -22.49 -21.51 5.52
CA MET A 95 -23.53 -20.85 6.31
C MET A 95 -24.91 -20.98 5.66
N GLY A 96 -25.00 -20.80 4.33
CA GLY A 96 -26.24 -21.06 3.58
C GLY A 96 -26.70 -22.52 3.68
N GLY A 97 -25.76 -23.47 3.64
CA GLY A 97 -26.02 -24.89 3.86
C GLY A 97 -26.56 -25.19 5.26
N TYR A 98 -25.98 -24.61 6.31
CA TYR A 98 -26.50 -24.72 7.68
C TYR A 98 -27.88 -24.07 7.83
N ARG A 99 -28.12 -22.92 7.19
CA ARG A 99 -29.43 -22.26 7.17
C ARG A 99 -30.50 -23.16 6.52
N ASN A 100 -30.16 -23.81 5.40
CA ASN A 100 -31.06 -24.72 4.72
C ASN A 100 -31.25 -26.05 5.49
N GLY A 101 -30.20 -26.58 6.13
CA GLY A 101 -30.29 -27.78 6.97
C GLY A 101 -31.08 -27.56 8.27
N ALA A 102 -30.96 -26.39 8.89
CA ALA A 102 -31.74 -26.01 10.07
C ALA A 102 -33.23 -25.77 9.76
N LEU A 103 -33.57 -25.41 8.51
CA LEU A 103 -34.96 -25.31 8.05
C LEU A 103 -35.59 -26.70 7.76
N ILE A 104 -34.79 -27.72 7.46
CA ILE A 104 -35.25 -29.10 7.24
C ILE A 104 -35.21 -29.86 8.59
N THR A 105 -35.93 -29.35 9.59
CA THR A 105 -36.41 -30.20 10.68
C THR A 105 -37.90 -29.92 10.86
N PRO A 106 -38.79 -30.66 10.18
CA PRO A 106 -40.20 -30.57 10.51
C PRO A 106 -40.40 -31.25 11.86
N LEU A 107 -40.39 -30.46 12.94
CA LEU A 107 -40.90 -30.88 14.26
C LEU A 107 -42.45 -30.88 14.29
N SER A 108 -43.10 -31.12 13.15
CA SER A 108 -44.55 -31.30 13.08
C SER A 108 -44.87 -32.78 12.98
N SER A 109 -45.12 -33.40 14.14
CA SER A 109 -46.16 -34.43 14.34
C SER A 109 -46.03 -35.21 15.66
N ARG A 110 -45.40 -34.66 16.71
CA ARG A 110 -45.63 -35.18 18.06
C ARG A 110 -46.95 -34.62 18.58
N ARG A 111 -48.07 -35.20 18.13
CA ARG A 111 -49.42 -34.90 18.65
C ARG A 111 -49.41 -35.05 20.16
N ILE A 112 -49.67 -33.94 20.84
CA ILE A 112 -49.95 -33.85 22.26
C ILE A 112 -51.33 -34.46 22.52
N MET A 113 -51.37 -35.31 23.54
CA MET A 113 -52.47 -35.88 24.31
C MET A 113 -53.87 -35.23 24.19
N SER A 114 -54.90 -36.08 24.11
CA SER A 114 -56.23 -35.77 24.66
C SER A 114 -56.63 -36.85 25.66
N ARG A 115 -56.52 -36.51 26.95
CA ARG A 115 -57.24 -37.16 28.05
C ARG A 115 -58.71 -36.73 27.98
N ARG A 116 -59.60 -37.70 27.79
CA ARG A 116 -61.02 -37.78 28.19
C ARG A 116 -61.42 -39.21 27.82
N GLY A 117 -61.71 -40.09 28.76
CA GLY A 117 -62.86 -40.04 29.65
C GLY A 117 -63.66 -41.28 29.32
#